data_AF-A0A1S9AUS6-F1
#
_entry.id   AF-A0A1S9AUS6-F1
#
_cell.length_a   1.000
_cell.length_b   1.000
_cell.length_c   1.000
_cell.angle_alpha   90.00
_cell.angle_beta   90.00
_cell.angle_gamma   90.00
#
_symmetry.space_group_name_H-M   'P 1'
#
loop_
_entity.id
_entity.type
_entity.pdbx_description
1 polymer ?
#
loop_
_entity_poly.entity_id
_entity_poly.type
_entity_poly.pdbx_seq_one_letter_code
_entity_poly.pdbx_strand_id
1 'polypeptide(L)'
;MALVHLSLFLLTLATTTVAGAEWMTAHTLLDDQLRPSGWLPSRTELVHALAYSLSFLGILTVHEFGHYFTAVRNGIRTTLPYYIPFLTGLFDIGTFGAVIRIRDKIYSRREFFDVGIAGPLAGLVVAVGVLIYGFTHLPPLEYLYQIHPHYRFYGADYARYVYGPQDEIITLNPPLLYQWLQQWLADPRLLPHPYELMHYPYLVAGALGLFFTALNLLPIGQLDGGHILYGLLGFRRFNRLSAAFFLAFIFYAGLGLFSLHSERDTWLYFGPVYALYLLVALWRVLPSPRRAFMLAAGIWLAQLAVVTAVPTIQGNPGWLIFGLLLGRLTGIYHPPATDERPLSGGRQALGWLTVVLFGLCFSPSPIRVVTPTPERNAPRPAAYVQPMATPSAATAPDRTAPEYRWDLASQIANRMLEAGLSHRDVSEATTPDDVIGHATLPKADAAYVRSLTVLPDGEARELFVRHARSKTNPDDPDCCTTFNFFRQLVWINLYSRPDEEDGLPA
;
A
#
# COMPACT_ATOMS: atom_id res chain seq x y z
N MET A 1 -20.73 19.88 23.46
CA MET A 1 -19.40 20.16 22.87
C MET A 1 -18.53 18.91 22.91
N ALA A 2 -18.16 18.35 24.08
CA ALA A 2 -17.32 17.14 24.17
C ALA A 2 -17.90 15.92 23.42
N LEU A 3 -19.22 15.71 23.48
CA LEU A 3 -19.89 14.61 22.79
C LEU A 3 -19.61 14.60 21.28
N VAL A 4 -19.59 15.77 20.61
CA VAL A 4 -19.35 15.85 19.16
C VAL A 4 -17.95 15.37 18.80
N HIS A 5 -16.93 15.80 19.57
CA HIS A 5 -15.55 15.38 19.34
C HIS A 5 -15.37 13.87 19.55
N LEU A 6 -15.98 13.34 20.62
CA LEU A 6 -15.96 11.91 20.89
C LEU A 6 -16.69 11.10 19.81
N SER A 7 -17.87 11.54 19.37
CA SER A 7 -18.61 10.89 18.30
C SER A 7 -17.85 10.88 16.98
N LEU A 8 -17.21 11.99 16.60
CA LEU A 8 -16.38 12.06 15.40
C LEU A 8 -15.15 11.17 15.51
N PHE A 9 -14.49 11.12 16.67
CA PHE A 9 -13.38 10.21 16.92
C PHE A 9 -13.82 8.74 16.77
N LEU A 10 -14.91 8.35 17.42
CA LEU A 10 -15.42 6.98 17.36
C LEU A 10 -15.86 6.58 15.94
N LEU A 11 -16.50 7.50 15.21
CA LEU A 11 -16.88 7.28 13.83
C LEU A 11 -15.64 7.12 12.94
N THR A 12 -14.62 7.95 13.14
CA THR A 12 -13.36 7.88 12.38
C THR A 12 -12.59 6.60 12.71
N LEU A 13 -12.61 6.17 13.98
CA LEU A 13 -12.05 4.88 14.38
C LEU A 13 -12.76 3.73 13.66
N ALA A 14 -14.08 3.77 13.56
CA ALA A 14 -14.84 2.76 12.84
C ALA A 14 -14.47 2.74 11.34
N THR A 15 -14.49 3.88 10.65
CA THR A 15 -14.15 3.95 9.22
C THR A 15 -12.70 3.56 8.95
N THR A 16 -11.76 3.98 9.79
CA THR A 16 -10.34 3.62 9.67
C THR A 16 -10.09 2.14 9.96
N THR A 17 -10.86 1.52 10.87
CA THR A 17 -10.76 0.08 11.13
C THR A 17 -11.29 -0.73 9.95
N VAL A 18 -12.37 -0.27 9.31
CA VAL A 18 -12.89 -0.89 8.09
C VAL A 18 -11.87 -0.81 6.95
N ALA A 19 -11.32 0.38 6.68
CA ALA A 19 -10.29 0.58 5.66
C ALA A 19 -9.04 -0.30 5.92
N GLY A 20 -8.63 -0.41 7.19
CA GLY A 20 -7.54 -1.31 7.58
C GLY A 20 -7.86 -2.78 7.29
N ALA A 21 -9.11 -3.22 7.51
CA ALA A 21 -9.52 -4.58 7.19
C ALA A 21 -9.46 -4.84 5.69
N GLU A 22 -9.95 -3.91 4.86
CA GLU A 22 -9.90 -4.01 3.40
C GLU A 22 -8.47 -4.18 2.89
N TRP A 23 -7.53 -3.37 3.41
CA TRP A 23 -6.13 -3.46 3.02
C TRP A 23 -5.46 -4.74 3.51
N MET A 24 -5.77 -5.21 4.71
CA MET A 24 -5.14 -6.41 5.27
C MET A 24 -5.64 -7.70 4.64
N THR A 25 -6.86 -7.73 4.10
CA THR A 25 -7.47 -8.95 3.54
C THR A 25 -7.55 -8.94 2.02
N ALA A 26 -7.17 -7.84 1.37
CA ALA A 26 -7.35 -7.63 -0.06
C ALA A 26 -8.82 -7.74 -0.52
N HIS A 27 -9.77 -7.46 0.37
CA HIS A 27 -11.19 -7.36 0.07
C HIS A 27 -11.63 -5.91 0.10
N THR A 28 -12.69 -5.58 -0.63
CA THR A 28 -13.29 -4.24 -0.62
C THR A 28 -14.77 -4.34 -0.28
N LEU A 29 -15.33 -3.36 0.41
CA LEU A 29 -16.77 -3.26 0.67
C LEU A 29 -17.56 -2.93 -0.59
N LEU A 30 -16.95 -2.12 -1.47
CA LEU A 30 -17.51 -1.72 -2.75
C LEU A 30 -16.65 -2.31 -3.88
N ASP A 31 -17.29 -2.88 -4.89
CA ASP A 31 -16.63 -3.26 -6.13
C ASP A 31 -16.24 -2.03 -6.96
N ASP A 32 -15.54 -2.25 -8.08
CA ASP A 32 -15.09 -1.18 -8.99
C ASP A 32 -16.26 -0.37 -9.60
N GLN A 33 -17.49 -0.90 -9.54
CA GLN A 33 -18.72 -0.23 -9.97
C GLN A 33 -19.47 0.45 -8.83
N LEU A 34 -18.84 0.61 -7.65
CA LEU A 34 -19.40 1.18 -6.43
C LEU A 34 -20.62 0.41 -5.90
N ARG A 35 -20.70 -0.89 -6.17
CA ARG A 35 -21.76 -1.77 -5.67
C ARG A 35 -21.25 -2.57 -4.46
N PRO A 36 -22.12 -2.92 -3.50
CA PRO A 36 -21.71 -3.79 -2.41
C PRO A 36 -21.13 -5.12 -2.94
N SER A 37 -19.89 -5.43 -2.55
CA SER A 37 -19.19 -6.64 -2.99
C SER A 37 -19.78 -7.93 -2.39
N GLY A 38 -20.61 -7.79 -1.35
CA GLY A 38 -21.12 -8.90 -0.56
C GLY A 38 -20.17 -9.36 0.55
N TRP A 39 -18.94 -8.82 0.60
CA TRP A 39 -18.03 -9.02 1.72
C TRP A 39 -18.34 -8.04 2.85
N LEU A 40 -18.31 -8.55 4.08
CA LEU A 40 -18.36 -7.75 5.30
C LEU A 40 -17.28 -8.28 6.25
N PRO A 41 -16.47 -7.39 6.86
CA PRO A 41 -15.38 -7.81 7.71
C PRO A 41 -15.93 -8.53 8.95
N SER A 42 -15.39 -9.72 9.19
CA SER A 42 -15.63 -10.53 10.39
C SER A 42 -15.12 -9.84 11.65
N ARG A 43 -15.59 -10.28 12.82
CA ARG A 43 -15.13 -9.74 14.11
C ARG A 43 -13.61 -9.87 14.28
N THR A 44 -13.03 -10.97 13.80
CA THR A 44 -11.59 -11.23 13.86
C THR A 44 -10.80 -10.28 12.97
N GLU A 45 -11.26 -10.05 11.73
CA GLU A 45 -10.63 -9.09 10.81
C GLU A 45 -10.69 -7.67 11.36
N LEU A 46 -11.84 -7.26 11.92
CA LEU A 46 -11.98 -5.96 12.57
C LEU A 46 -11.03 -5.78 13.76
N VAL A 47 -10.86 -6.82 14.59
CA VAL A 47 -9.92 -6.76 15.73
C VAL A 47 -8.47 -6.66 15.25
N HIS A 48 -8.08 -7.40 14.21
CA HIS A 48 -6.74 -7.27 13.63
C HIS A 48 -6.54 -5.90 12.98
N ALA A 49 -7.55 -5.35 12.31
CA ALA A 49 -7.49 -4.04 11.69
C ALA A 49 -7.39 -2.87 12.69
N LEU A 50 -7.67 -3.10 13.98
CA LEU A 50 -7.35 -2.13 15.04
C LEU A 50 -5.85 -1.84 15.11
N ALA A 51 -4.98 -2.77 14.71
CA ALA A 51 -3.55 -2.52 14.63
C ALA A 51 -3.23 -1.36 13.68
N TYR A 52 -3.94 -1.29 12.54
CA TYR A 52 -3.83 -0.18 11.60
C TYR A 52 -4.48 1.09 12.18
N SER A 53 -5.75 1.02 12.56
CA SER A 53 -6.52 2.22 12.92
C SER A 53 -6.02 2.90 14.20
N LEU A 54 -5.65 2.13 15.23
CA LEU A 54 -5.09 2.69 16.47
C LEU A 54 -3.71 3.31 16.24
N SER A 55 -2.87 2.68 15.41
CA SER A 55 -1.55 3.22 15.08
C SER A 55 -1.67 4.51 14.28
N PHE A 56 -2.49 4.50 13.22
CA PHE A 56 -2.65 5.66 12.34
C PHE A 56 -3.37 6.82 13.04
N LEU A 57 -4.48 6.56 13.72
CA LEU A 57 -5.16 7.59 14.50
C LEU A 57 -4.31 8.05 15.68
N GLY A 58 -3.54 7.17 16.32
CA GLY A 58 -2.61 7.56 17.37
C GLY A 58 -1.60 8.63 16.90
N ILE A 59 -1.04 8.46 15.71
CA ILE A 59 -0.14 9.45 15.08
C ILE A 59 -0.86 10.79 14.89
N LEU A 60 -2.05 10.78 14.26
CA LEU A 60 -2.83 11.98 13.98
C LEU A 60 -3.30 12.67 15.27
N THR A 61 -3.73 11.90 16.26
CA THR A 61 -4.14 12.37 17.57
C THR A 61 -3.00 13.11 18.25
N VAL A 62 -1.81 12.50 18.32
CA VAL A 62 -0.65 13.12 18.97
C VAL A 62 -0.17 14.36 18.20
N HIS A 63 -0.25 14.35 16.87
CA HIS A 63 -0.01 15.54 16.04
C HIS A 63 -0.94 16.71 16.44
N GLU A 64 -2.25 16.49 16.42
CA GLU A 64 -3.22 17.54 16.75
C GLU A 64 -3.10 18.01 18.21
N PHE A 65 -2.82 17.08 19.14
CA PHE A 65 -2.57 17.45 20.53
C PHE A 65 -1.26 18.23 20.71
N GLY A 66 -0.25 18.02 19.88
CA GLY A 66 0.97 18.84 19.84
C GLY A 66 0.65 20.31 19.55
N HIS A 67 -0.21 20.56 18.57
CA HIS A 67 -0.73 21.91 18.31
C HIS A 67 -1.57 22.43 19.47
N TYR A 68 -2.51 21.62 19.97
CA TYR A 68 -3.42 21.99 21.05
C TYR A 68 -2.68 22.47 22.30
N PHE A 69 -1.75 21.66 22.82
CA PHE A 69 -1.02 21.98 24.05
C PHE A 69 -0.12 23.21 23.87
N THR A 70 0.46 23.38 22.68
CA THR A 70 1.30 24.56 22.39
C THR A 70 0.47 25.82 22.24
N ALA A 71 -0.72 25.74 21.63
CA ALA A 71 -1.67 26.84 21.57
C ALA A 71 -2.12 27.25 22.98
N VAL A 72 -2.53 26.29 23.81
CA VAL A 72 -2.92 26.52 25.21
C VAL A 72 -1.79 27.16 26.00
N ARG A 73 -0.55 26.68 25.86
CA ARG A 73 0.64 27.26 26.53
C ARG A 73 0.88 28.71 26.12
N ASN A 74 0.56 29.08 24.88
CA ASN A 74 0.65 30.45 24.39
C ASN A 74 -0.61 31.29 24.67
N GLY A 75 -1.57 30.77 25.44
CA GLY A 75 -2.81 31.49 25.77
C GLY A 75 -3.80 31.63 24.60
N ILE A 76 -3.63 30.83 23.54
CA ILE A 76 -4.48 30.84 22.34
C ILE A 76 -5.64 29.86 22.56
N ARG A 77 -6.89 30.33 22.55
CA ARG A 77 -8.04 29.43 22.68
C ARG A 77 -8.21 28.60 21.42
N THR A 78 -8.32 27.30 21.59
CA THR A 78 -8.52 26.32 20.53
C THR A 78 -9.53 25.25 20.94
N THR A 79 -10.07 24.51 19.97
CA THR A 79 -10.95 23.37 20.23
C THR A 79 -10.15 22.09 20.46
N LEU A 80 -10.83 21.07 20.99
CA LEU A 80 -10.37 19.69 20.80
C LEU A 80 -10.36 19.34 19.29
N PRO A 81 -9.61 18.30 18.88
CA PRO A 81 -9.56 17.89 17.49
C PRO A 81 -10.94 17.48 16.95
N TYR A 82 -11.23 17.89 15.72
CA TYR A 82 -12.35 17.37 14.92
C TYR A 82 -11.78 16.33 13.97
N TYR A 83 -12.11 15.06 14.20
CA TYR A 83 -11.75 13.98 13.28
C TYR A 83 -12.70 13.99 12.09
N ILE A 84 -12.15 13.73 10.90
CA ILE A 84 -12.89 13.75 9.64
C ILE A 84 -12.98 12.31 9.15
N PRO A 85 -14.07 11.59 9.43
CA PRO A 85 -14.26 10.23 8.95
C PRO A 85 -14.41 10.26 7.43
N PHE A 86 -13.83 9.26 6.78
CA PHE A 86 -14.01 9.03 5.35
C PHE A 86 -14.26 7.55 5.15
N LEU A 87 -15.37 7.22 4.51
CA LEU A 87 -15.76 5.86 4.21
C LEU A 87 -15.73 5.69 2.70
N THR A 88 -14.96 4.71 2.22
CA THR A 88 -14.99 4.11 0.89
C THR A 88 -15.02 5.07 -0.33
N GLY A 89 -13.92 5.10 -1.09
CA GLY A 89 -13.75 5.91 -2.31
C GLY A 89 -12.41 5.66 -3.02
N LEU A 90 -11.98 6.54 -3.94
CA LEU A 90 -10.75 6.40 -4.75
C LEU A 90 -9.43 6.23 -3.94
N PHE A 91 -9.44 6.55 -2.63
CA PHE A 91 -8.30 6.39 -1.70
C PHE A 91 -8.80 5.94 -0.32
N ASP A 92 -8.88 4.63 -0.08
CA ASP A 92 -9.52 4.10 1.12
C ASP A 92 -8.60 4.03 2.34
N ILE A 93 -8.21 5.20 2.87
CA ILE A 93 -7.38 5.28 4.09
C ILE A 93 -8.21 5.38 5.38
N GLY A 94 -9.55 5.51 5.24
CA GLY A 94 -10.52 5.58 6.33
C GLY A 94 -10.71 6.94 7.03
N THR A 95 -9.91 7.97 6.70
CA THR A 95 -10.02 9.32 7.27
C THR A 95 -9.34 10.39 6.41
N PHE A 96 -9.84 11.64 6.46
CA PHE A 96 -9.10 12.80 5.94
C PHE A 96 -8.17 13.45 6.98
N GLY A 97 -8.03 12.85 8.15
CA GLY A 97 -7.25 13.36 9.27
C GLY A 97 -8.11 13.98 10.36
N ALA A 98 -7.48 14.81 11.17
CA ALA A 98 -8.12 15.58 12.23
C ALA A 98 -7.63 17.02 12.18
N VAL A 99 -8.45 17.95 12.67
CA VAL A 99 -8.09 19.37 12.70
C VAL A 99 -8.53 20.02 14.01
N ILE A 100 -7.66 20.80 14.62
CA ILE A 100 -8.05 21.76 15.66
C ILE A 100 -8.55 23.07 15.04
N ARG A 101 -9.47 23.76 15.74
CA ARG A 101 -9.94 25.08 15.34
C ARG A 101 -9.44 26.14 16.31
N ILE A 102 -8.53 26.98 15.84
CA ILE A 102 -8.07 28.17 16.55
C ILE A 102 -9.20 29.22 16.58
N ARG A 103 -9.54 29.73 17.76
CA ARG A 103 -10.63 30.71 17.96
C ARG A 103 -10.15 32.15 18.15
N ASP A 104 -8.88 32.31 18.51
CA ASP A 104 -8.27 33.62 18.73
C ASP A 104 -7.34 34.01 17.59
N LYS A 105 -7.03 35.30 17.48
CA LYS A 105 -6.02 35.78 16.54
C LYS A 105 -4.64 35.46 17.10
N ILE A 106 -3.74 34.95 16.25
CA ILE A 106 -2.33 34.79 16.57
C ILE A 106 -1.61 36.13 16.35
N TYR A 107 -0.86 36.60 17.34
CA TYR A 107 -0.32 37.96 17.36
C TYR A 107 1.13 38.02 16.94
N SER A 108 1.94 36.98 17.19
CA SER A 108 3.37 36.99 16.92
C SER A 108 3.85 35.90 15.96
N ARG A 109 4.93 36.19 15.22
CA ARG A 109 5.66 35.17 14.42
C ARG A 109 6.09 33.98 15.27
N ARG A 110 6.43 34.22 16.54
CA ARG A 110 6.85 33.18 17.47
C ARG A 110 5.71 32.21 17.76
N GLU A 111 4.50 32.71 17.99
CA GLU A 111 3.33 31.86 18.22
C GLU A 111 2.99 31.01 16.99
N PHE A 112 2.99 31.60 15.79
CA PHE A 112 2.80 30.84 14.55
C PHE A 112 3.84 29.72 14.42
N PHE A 113 5.11 30.04 14.65
CA PHE A 113 6.19 29.05 14.61
C PHE A 113 6.03 27.96 15.67
N ASP A 114 5.82 28.34 16.94
CA ASP A 114 5.75 27.40 18.06
C ASP A 114 4.55 26.45 17.88
N VAL A 115 3.37 26.96 17.50
CA VAL A 115 2.20 26.12 17.25
C VAL A 115 2.41 25.26 16.00
N GLY A 116 2.89 25.83 14.89
CA GLY A 116 3.07 25.11 13.63
C GLY A 116 4.10 23.98 13.71
N ILE A 117 5.16 24.12 14.53
CA ILE A 117 6.20 23.08 14.63
C ILE A 117 5.83 21.93 15.56
N ALA A 118 4.99 22.18 16.57
CA ALA A 118 4.73 21.23 17.64
C ALA A 118 3.99 19.96 17.16
N GLY A 119 2.96 20.13 16.32
CA GLY A 119 2.18 19.00 15.81
C GLY A 119 3.01 18.04 14.95
N PRO A 120 3.64 18.50 13.85
CA PRO A 120 4.45 17.65 12.98
C PRO A 120 5.56 16.92 13.73
N LEU A 121 6.26 17.57 14.67
CA LEU A 121 7.30 16.90 15.44
C LEU A 121 6.72 15.83 16.39
N ALA A 122 5.61 16.11 17.06
CA ALA A 122 4.96 15.16 17.96
C ALA A 122 4.43 13.94 17.20
N GLY A 123 3.72 14.17 16.09
CA GLY A 123 3.22 13.11 15.21
C GLY A 123 4.36 12.28 14.62
N LEU A 124 5.44 12.92 14.16
CA LEU A 124 6.60 12.24 13.60
C LEU A 124 7.27 11.29 14.60
N VAL A 125 7.41 11.70 15.87
CA VAL A 125 7.99 10.82 16.92
C VAL A 125 7.16 9.54 17.08
N VAL A 126 5.84 9.66 17.07
CA VAL A 126 4.95 8.49 17.15
C VAL A 126 5.03 7.65 15.87
N ALA A 127 5.03 8.27 14.69
CA ALA A 127 5.15 7.57 13.42
C ALA A 127 6.46 6.77 13.32
N VAL A 128 7.57 7.34 13.76
CA VAL A 128 8.87 6.65 13.86
C VAL A 128 8.79 5.49 14.85
N GLY A 129 8.16 5.67 16.02
CA GLY A 129 7.94 4.59 16.98
C GLY A 129 7.12 3.43 16.42
N VAL A 130 6.05 3.72 15.70
CA VAL A 130 5.21 2.72 15.01
C VAL A 130 6.02 1.99 13.93
N LEU A 131 6.83 2.70 13.14
CA LEU A 131 7.69 2.07 12.14
C LEU A 131 8.79 1.20 12.76
N ILE A 132 9.42 1.64 13.84
CA ILE A 132 10.38 0.82 14.60
C ILE A 132 9.70 -0.47 15.06
N TYR A 133 8.51 -0.39 15.65
CA TYR A 133 7.75 -1.57 16.05
C TYR A 133 7.43 -2.46 14.83
N GLY A 134 6.92 -1.88 13.75
CA GLY A 134 6.55 -2.59 12.53
C GLY A 134 7.71 -3.36 11.90
N PHE A 135 8.89 -2.75 11.78
CA PHE A 135 10.07 -3.42 11.21
C PHE A 135 10.69 -4.48 12.12
N THR A 136 10.58 -4.30 13.45
CA THR A 136 11.13 -5.26 14.42
C THR A 136 10.20 -6.44 14.72
N HIS A 137 8.91 -6.32 14.39
CA HIS A 137 7.88 -7.33 14.65
C HIS A 137 7.19 -7.78 13.35
N LEU A 138 7.96 -7.90 12.26
CA LEU A 138 7.43 -8.42 11.00
C LEU A 138 6.98 -9.87 11.20
N PRO A 139 5.75 -10.23 10.78
CA PRO A 139 5.29 -11.60 10.85
C PRO A 139 6.05 -12.49 9.85
N PRO A 140 6.08 -13.81 10.08
CA PRO A 140 6.69 -14.74 9.13
C PRO A 140 5.82 -14.90 7.89
N LEU A 141 6.35 -15.55 6.85
CA LEU A 141 5.72 -15.67 5.54
C LEU A 141 4.33 -16.36 5.59
N GLU A 142 4.10 -17.22 6.58
CA GLU A 142 2.81 -17.86 6.84
C GLU A 142 1.68 -16.86 7.04
N TYR A 143 1.97 -15.64 7.52
CA TYR A 143 0.99 -14.57 7.60
C TYR A 143 0.46 -14.19 6.22
N LEU A 144 1.35 -14.06 5.23
CA LEU A 144 0.96 -13.73 3.88
C LEU A 144 0.12 -14.84 3.23
N TYR A 145 0.41 -16.10 3.53
CA TYR A 145 -0.37 -17.24 3.04
C TYR A 145 -1.79 -17.30 3.60
N GLN A 146 -2.07 -16.65 4.74
CA GLN A 146 -3.44 -16.55 5.24
C GLN A 146 -4.27 -15.58 4.40
N ILE A 147 -3.62 -14.55 3.84
CA ILE A 147 -4.25 -13.54 2.99
C ILE A 147 -4.36 -14.07 1.56
N HIS A 148 -3.26 -14.64 1.04
CA HIS A 148 -3.17 -15.23 -0.28
C HIS A 148 -2.86 -16.73 -0.18
N PRO A 149 -3.85 -17.60 0.06
CA PRO A 149 -3.63 -19.04 0.20
C PRO A 149 -2.88 -19.68 -0.98
N HIS A 150 -3.09 -19.15 -2.19
CA HIS A 150 -2.45 -19.63 -3.40
C HIS A 150 -0.95 -19.33 -3.48
N TYR A 151 -0.42 -18.38 -2.70
CA TYR A 151 1.03 -18.13 -2.65
C TYR A 151 1.78 -19.31 -2.03
N ARG A 152 1.11 -20.10 -1.19
CA ARG A 152 1.68 -21.30 -0.57
C ARG A 152 2.16 -22.32 -1.60
N PHE A 153 1.56 -22.38 -2.79
CA PHE A 153 1.97 -23.26 -3.88
C PHE A 153 3.40 -22.98 -4.37
N TYR A 154 3.86 -21.74 -4.23
CA TYR A 154 5.16 -21.27 -4.73
C TYR A 154 6.20 -21.05 -3.62
N GLY A 155 5.80 -21.19 -2.36
CA GLY A 155 6.71 -21.01 -1.23
C GLY A 155 7.24 -19.57 -1.15
N ALA A 156 8.51 -19.44 -0.78
CA ALA A 156 9.19 -18.15 -0.66
C ALA A 156 9.41 -17.44 -2.01
N ASP A 157 9.31 -18.19 -3.12
CA ASP A 157 9.53 -17.69 -4.48
C ASP A 157 8.24 -17.20 -5.16
N TYR A 158 7.14 -17.02 -4.42
CA TYR A 158 5.81 -16.68 -4.97
C TYR A 158 5.83 -15.48 -5.92
N ALA A 159 6.61 -14.43 -5.61
CA ALA A 159 6.67 -13.20 -6.39
C ALA A 159 7.06 -13.44 -7.87
N ARG A 160 7.75 -14.54 -8.18
CA ARG A 160 8.13 -14.89 -9.57
C ARG A 160 6.98 -15.43 -10.41
N TYR A 161 5.93 -15.91 -9.76
CA TYR A 161 4.85 -16.67 -10.39
C TYR A 161 3.50 -15.97 -10.29
N VAL A 162 3.29 -15.18 -9.23
CA VAL A 162 1.97 -14.57 -8.97
C VAL A 162 1.80 -13.21 -9.64
N TYR A 163 2.90 -12.56 -10.02
CA TYR A 163 2.84 -11.26 -10.68
C TYR A 163 3.17 -11.38 -12.16
N GLY A 164 2.21 -10.99 -12.98
CA GLY A 164 2.31 -10.93 -14.43
C GLY A 164 2.60 -9.52 -14.95
N PRO A 165 3.12 -9.40 -16.18
CA PRO A 165 3.36 -8.11 -16.83
C PRO A 165 2.08 -7.36 -17.21
N GLN A 166 0.91 -7.95 -17.01
CA GLN A 166 -0.40 -7.32 -17.25
C GLN A 166 -1.05 -6.82 -15.96
N ASP A 167 -0.47 -7.12 -14.79
CA ASP A 167 -1.05 -6.69 -13.52
C ASP A 167 -0.78 -5.21 -13.27
N GLU A 168 -1.76 -4.54 -12.67
CA GLU A 168 -1.62 -3.18 -12.15
C GLU A 168 -1.70 -3.25 -10.62
N ILE A 169 -0.55 -3.08 -9.97
CA ILE A 169 -0.46 -3.20 -8.51
C ILE A 169 -0.33 -1.81 -7.90
N ILE A 170 -1.22 -1.51 -6.96
CA ILE A 170 -1.10 -0.33 -6.12
C ILE A 170 -0.11 -0.62 -5.01
N THR A 171 0.99 0.11 -4.96
CA THR A 171 2.00 0.00 -3.91
C THR A 171 2.35 1.36 -3.32
N LEU A 172 2.94 1.35 -2.12
CA LEU A 172 3.49 2.54 -1.50
C LEU A 172 4.91 2.79 -2.02
N ASN A 173 5.23 4.05 -2.21
CA ASN A 173 6.60 4.51 -2.45
C ASN A 173 7.11 5.20 -1.18
N PRO A 174 7.73 4.44 -0.27
CA PRO A 174 8.09 4.96 1.03
C PRO A 174 9.09 6.12 0.95
N PRO A 175 8.99 7.14 1.81
CA PRO A 175 9.93 8.26 1.84
C PRO A 175 11.30 7.84 2.42
N LEU A 176 12.30 8.72 2.31
CA LEU A 176 13.69 8.42 2.70
C LEU A 176 13.83 7.96 4.15
N LEU A 177 13.07 8.57 5.08
CA LEU A 177 13.10 8.17 6.49
C LEU A 177 12.61 6.74 6.69
N TYR A 178 11.56 6.34 5.98
CA TYR A 178 11.06 4.96 6.02
C TYR A 178 12.12 4.00 5.50
N GLN A 179 12.71 4.30 4.33
CA GLN A 179 13.75 3.46 3.72
C GLN A 179 14.97 3.32 4.63
N TRP A 180 15.37 4.40 5.29
CA TRP A 180 16.45 4.38 6.27
C TRP A 180 16.09 3.48 7.46
N LEU A 181 14.90 3.64 8.06
CA LEU A 181 14.47 2.76 9.17
C LEU A 181 14.40 1.28 8.73
N GLN A 182 13.87 1.01 7.53
CA GLN A 182 13.80 -0.34 6.95
C GLN A 182 15.19 -0.96 6.85
N GLN A 183 16.16 -0.23 6.28
CA GLN A 183 17.52 -0.73 6.07
C GLN A 183 18.24 -1.08 7.37
N TRP A 184 17.97 -0.33 8.45
CA TRP A 184 18.69 -0.47 9.71
C TRP A 184 18.00 -1.39 10.72
N LEU A 185 16.68 -1.57 10.64
CA LEU A 185 15.90 -2.25 11.67
C LEU A 185 15.24 -3.55 11.21
N ALA A 186 14.89 -3.67 9.93
CA ALA A 186 14.14 -4.83 9.46
C ALA A 186 15.05 -6.05 9.27
N ASP A 187 14.55 -7.23 9.64
CA ASP A 187 15.19 -8.49 9.24
C ASP A 187 14.97 -8.70 7.73
N PRO A 188 16.03 -8.76 6.91
CA PRO A 188 15.91 -8.94 5.47
C PRO A 188 15.14 -10.21 5.05
N ARG A 189 15.04 -11.21 5.93
CA ARG A 189 14.33 -12.47 5.67
C ARG A 189 12.82 -12.36 5.84
N LEU A 190 12.36 -11.38 6.62
CA LEU A 190 10.95 -11.16 6.96
C LEU A 190 10.38 -9.94 6.24
N LEU A 191 11.21 -9.20 5.50
CA LEU A 191 10.76 -8.05 4.75
C LEU A 191 9.68 -8.45 3.74
N PRO A 192 8.52 -7.77 3.72
CA PRO A 192 7.51 -8.04 2.73
C PRO A 192 7.99 -7.62 1.35
N HIS A 193 7.51 -8.34 0.34
CA HIS A 193 7.64 -7.89 -1.02
C HIS A 193 6.97 -6.51 -1.19
N PRO A 194 7.51 -5.56 -1.97
CA PRO A 194 6.95 -4.22 -2.08
C PRO A 194 5.47 -4.18 -2.49
N TYR A 195 5.02 -5.17 -3.26
CA TYR A 195 3.63 -5.28 -3.72
C TYR A 195 2.66 -5.74 -2.63
N GLU A 196 3.17 -6.35 -1.55
CA GLU A 196 2.36 -6.86 -0.44
C GLU A 196 2.38 -5.93 0.79
N LEU A 197 3.06 -4.80 0.70
CA LEU A 197 3.30 -3.90 1.83
C LEU A 197 1.98 -3.36 2.43
N MET A 198 0.93 -3.26 1.63
CA MET A 198 -0.42 -2.84 2.04
C MET A 198 -1.03 -3.75 3.11
N HIS A 199 -0.60 -5.01 3.20
CA HIS A 199 -1.09 -5.97 4.18
C HIS A 199 -0.49 -5.79 5.57
N TYR A 200 0.54 -4.94 5.73
CA TYR A 200 1.29 -4.81 6.99
C TYR A 200 0.84 -3.56 7.74
N PRO A 201 -0.10 -3.66 8.70
CA PRO A 201 -0.85 -2.52 9.23
C PRO A 201 0.05 -1.45 9.87
N TYR A 202 1.09 -1.85 10.60
CA TYR A 202 2.02 -0.91 11.23
C TYR A 202 2.91 -0.19 10.22
N LEU A 203 3.37 -0.90 9.20
CA LEU A 203 4.21 -0.31 8.15
C LEU A 203 3.40 0.71 7.34
N VAL A 204 2.16 0.36 6.99
CA VAL A 204 1.26 1.24 6.24
C VAL A 204 0.85 2.45 7.10
N ALA A 205 0.44 2.24 8.34
CA ALA A 205 0.09 3.33 9.27
C ALA A 205 1.28 4.29 9.48
N GLY A 206 2.50 3.76 9.63
CA GLY A 206 3.71 4.55 9.73
C GLY A 206 4.03 5.32 8.44
N ALA A 207 3.92 4.68 7.28
CA ALA A 207 4.13 5.32 5.98
C ALA A 207 3.14 6.46 5.73
N LEU A 208 1.85 6.24 6.03
CA LEU A 208 0.83 7.29 5.98
C LEU A 208 1.10 8.39 7.01
N GLY A 209 1.52 8.05 8.22
CA GLY A 209 1.95 9.01 9.22
C GLY A 209 3.05 9.95 8.72
N LEU A 210 4.08 9.40 8.06
CA LEU A 210 5.12 10.20 7.40
C LEU A 210 4.56 11.04 6.24
N PHE A 211 3.65 10.49 5.43
CA PHE A 211 2.98 11.22 4.36
C PHE A 211 2.18 12.42 4.88
N PHE A 212 1.34 12.25 5.90
CA PHE A 212 0.57 13.35 6.51
C PHE A 212 1.47 14.37 7.20
N THR A 213 2.57 13.92 7.82
CA THR A 213 3.59 14.81 8.36
C THR A 213 4.20 15.66 7.24
N ALA A 214 4.60 15.05 6.12
CA ALA A 214 5.17 15.76 4.98
C ALA A 214 4.17 16.72 4.33
N LEU A 215 2.90 16.30 4.19
CA LEU A 215 1.82 17.14 3.67
C LEU A 215 1.64 18.39 4.52
N ASN A 216 1.57 18.25 5.84
CA ASN A 216 1.47 19.38 6.77
C ASN A 216 2.73 20.26 6.75
N LEU A 217 3.91 19.66 6.53
CA LEU A 217 5.17 20.39 6.41
C LEU A 217 5.44 21.02 5.03
N LEU A 218 4.51 20.93 4.08
CA LEU A 218 4.64 21.67 2.82
C LEU A 218 4.80 23.17 3.13
N PRO A 219 5.78 23.86 2.51
CA PRO A 219 6.07 25.26 2.78
C PRO A 219 5.10 26.21 2.04
N ILE A 220 3.80 25.94 2.11
CA ILE A 220 2.76 26.64 1.35
C ILE A 220 1.66 27.13 2.29
N GLY A 221 1.36 28.43 2.19
CA GLY A 221 0.17 29.02 2.80
C GLY A 221 0.16 28.94 4.32
N GLN A 222 -0.97 28.46 4.85
CA GLN A 222 -1.24 28.31 6.30
C GLN A 222 -1.10 26.87 6.79
N LEU A 223 -0.46 25.99 6.02
CA LEU A 223 -0.05 24.68 6.54
C LEU A 223 1.02 24.88 7.63
N ASP A 224 1.26 23.83 8.42
CA ASP A 224 2.28 23.84 9.48
C ASP A 224 3.67 24.24 8.97
N GLY A 225 4.11 23.66 7.85
CA GLY A 225 5.34 24.03 7.16
C GLY A 225 5.35 25.48 6.69
N GLY A 226 4.19 26.00 6.30
CA GLY A 226 3.97 27.41 6.01
C GLY A 226 4.20 28.30 7.24
N HIS A 227 3.60 27.96 8.38
CA HIS A 227 3.82 28.66 9.66
C HIS A 227 5.29 28.66 10.10
N ILE A 228 5.97 27.52 9.96
CA ILE A 228 7.39 27.36 10.30
C ILE A 228 8.25 28.26 9.41
N LEU A 229 8.10 28.16 8.09
CA LEU A 229 8.93 28.91 7.15
C LEU A 229 8.60 30.41 7.15
N TYR A 230 7.34 30.78 7.38
CA TYR A 230 6.93 32.14 7.71
C TYR A 230 7.62 32.64 8.99
N GLY A 231 7.66 31.81 10.04
CA GLY A 231 8.40 32.06 11.27
C GLY A 231 9.88 32.34 11.00
N LEU A 232 10.54 31.59 10.11
CA LEU A 232 11.94 31.79 9.75
C LEU A 232 12.18 33.04 8.90
N LEU A 233 11.40 33.23 7.84
CA LEU A 233 11.70 34.20 6.78
C LEU A 233 10.95 35.53 6.90
N GLY A 234 9.83 35.55 7.61
CA GLY A 234 8.93 36.69 7.76
C GLY A 234 8.01 36.89 6.56
N PHE A 235 7.00 37.75 6.74
CA PHE A 235 5.87 37.89 5.81
C PHE A 235 6.25 38.06 4.33
N ARG A 236 7.11 39.05 4.02
CA ARG A 236 7.43 39.42 2.64
C ARG A 236 8.24 38.36 1.89
N ARG A 237 9.16 37.67 2.57
CA ARG A 237 10.01 36.65 1.94
C ARG A 237 9.23 35.35 1.77
N PHE A 238 8.54 34.91 2.82
CA PHE A 238 7.74 33.69 2.78
C PHE A 238 6.67 33.75 1.69
N ASN A 239 5.86 34.83 1.62
CA ASN A 239 4.76 34.87 0.65
C ASN A 239 5.22 34.87 -0.82
N ARG A 240 6.44 35.33 -1.12
CA ARG A 240 7.02 35.19 -2.46
C ARG A 240 7.42 33.74 -2.76
N LEU A 241 8.04 33.06 -1.79
CA LEU A 241 8.44 31.66 -1.92
C LEU A 241 7.24 30.70 -1.94
N SER A 242 6.24 30.94 -1.10
CA SER A 242 5.03 30.13 -1.01
C SER A 242 4.28 30.06 -2.35
N ALA A 243 4.18 31.19 -3.06
CA ALA A 243 3.63 31.19 -4.41
C ALA A 243 4.50 30.37 -5.38
N ALA A 244 5.82 30.50 -5.33
CA ALA A 244 6.72 29.72 -6.17
C ALA A 244 6.61 28.20 -5.88
N PHE A 245 6.56 27.80 -4.61
CA PHE A 245 6.36 26.41 -4.20
C PHE A 245 5.02 25.87 -4.67
N PHE A 246 3.94 26.64 -4.54
CA PHE A 246 2.63 26.24 -5.04
C PHE A 246 2.62 26.05 -6.56
N LEU A 247 3.26 26.94 -7.32
CA LEU A 247 3.36 26.80 -8.78
C LEU A 247 4.20 25.58 -9.17
N ALA A 248 5.32 25.34 -8.50
CA ALA A 248 6.12 24.13 -8.70
C ALA A 248 5.34 22.86 -8.37
N PHE A 249 4.53 22.89 -7.31
CA PHE A 249 3.67 21.79 -6.89
C PHE A 249 2.58 21.48 -7.93
N ILE A 250 1.85 22.49 -8.42
CA ILE A 250 0.85 22.33 -9.49
C ILE A 250 1.50 21.87 -10.80
N PHE A 251 2.66 22.43 -11.14
CA PHE A 251 3.42 22.04 -12.31
C PHE A 251 3.78 20.55 -12.25
N TYR A 252 4.37 20.09 -11.13
CA TYR A 252 4.70 18.68 -10.90
C TYR A 252 3.45 17.80 -10.91
N ALA A 253 2.37 18.19 -10.24
CA ALA A 253 1.16 17.38 -10.15
C ALA A 253 0.52 17.08 -11.51
N GLY A 254 0.54 18.03 -12.46
CA GLY A 254 -0.03 17.84 -13.79
C GLY A 254 0.95 17.37 -14.87
N LEU A 255 2.23 17.21 -14.54
CA LEU A 255 3.24 16.81 -15.51
C LEU A 255 2.97 15.38 -15.99
N GLY A 256 3.00 15.16 -17.30
CA GLY A 256 2.73 13.85 -17.91
C GLY A 256 1.26 13.55 -18.21
N LEU A 257 0.30 14.39 -17.78
CA LEU A 257 -1.12 14.20 -18.11
C LEU A 257 -1.42 14.35 -19.60
N PHE A 258 -0.68 15.22 -20.28
CA PHE A 258 -0.83 15.49 -21.70
C PHE A 258 0.56 15.60 -22.34
N SER A 259 0.64 15.17 -23.60
CA SER A 259 1.77 15.36 -24.49
C SER A 259 1.26 15.70 -25.90
N LEU A 260 2.13 16.20 -26.78
CA LEU A 260 1.75 16.41 -28.18
C LEU A 260 1.39 15.10 -28.92
N HIS A 261 1.76 13.96 -28.35
CA HIS A 261 1.47 12.63 -28.89
C HIS A 261 0.26 11.97 -28.23
N SER A 262 -0.42 12.62 -27.28
CA SER A 262 -1.62 12.07 -26.66
C SER A 262 -2.74 11.93 -27.67
N GLU A 263 -3.59 10.91 -27.49
CA GLU A 263 -4.70 10.62 -28.37
C GLU A 263 -5.70 11.78 -28.42
N ARG A 264 -6.42 11.88 -29.54
CA ARG A 264 -7.42 12.93 -29.76
C ARG A 264 -8.52 12.90 -28.69
N ASP A 265 -8.91 11.71 -28.25
CA ASP A 265 -9.96 11.54 -27.26
C ASP A 265 -9.51 12.01 -25.88
N THR A 266 -8.25 11.74 -25.49
CA THR A 266 -7.65 12.29 -24.26
C THR A 266 -7.73 13.82 -24.23
N TRP A 267 -7.35 14.46 -25.33
CA TRP A 267 -7.42 15.91 -25.48
C TRP A 267 -8.86 16.45 -25.43
N LEU A 268 -9.79 15.78 -26.12
CA LEU A 268 -11.18 16.23 -26.21
C LEU A 268 -11.91 16.14 -24.87
N TYR A 269 -11.76 15.01 -24.16
CA TYR A 269 -12.49 14.76 -22.93
C TYR A 269 -11.82 15.38 -21.71
N PHE A 270 -10.50 15.23 -21.56
CA PHE A 270 -9.80 15.66 -20.35
C PHE A 270 -9.14 17.04 -20.49
N GLY A 271 -8.83 17.49 -21.70
CA GLY A 271 -8.21 18.81 -21.92
C GLY A 271 -9.02 19.98 -21.34
N PRO A 272 -10.33 20.11 -21.65
CA PRO A 272 -11.16 21.15 -21.06
C PRO A 272 -11.26 21.06 -19.53
N VAL A 273 -11.33 19.83 -18.98
CA VAL A 273 -11.39 19.58 -17.54
C VAL A 273 -10.09 20.05 -16.87
N TYR A 274 -8.94 19.72 -17.45
CA TYR A 274 -7.65 20.12 -16.91
C TYR A 274 -7.39 21.62 -17.05
N ALA A 275 -7.81 22.23 -18.16
CA ALA A 275 -7.79 23.68 -18.34
C ALA A 275 -8.61 24.40 -17.27
N LEU A 276 -9.85 23.93 -17.03
CA LEU A 276 -10.72 24.45 -15.99
C LEU A 276 -10.10 24.27 -14.60
N TYR A 277 -9.53 23.09 -14.34
CA TYR A 277 -8.80 22.82 -13.10
C TYR A 277 -7.69 23.86 -12.86
N LEU A 278 -6.81 24.08 -13.84
CA LEU A 278 -5.71 25.04 -13.71
C LEU A 278 -6.23 26.47 -13.47
N LEU A 279 -7.27 26.88 -14.20
CA LEU A 279 -7.87 28.20 -14.01
C LEU A 279 -8.43 28.37 -12.60
N VAL A 280 -9.15 27.37 -12.08
CA VAL A 280 -9.73 27.41 -10.73
C VAL A 280 -8.63 27.40 -9.67
N ALA A 281 -7.66 26.48 -9.77
CA ALA A 281 -6.58 26.34 -8.81
C ALA A 281 -5.69 27.59 -8.75
N LEU A 282 -5.42 28.23 -9.90
CA LEU A 282 -4.50 29.37 -10.01
C LEU A 282 -5.21 30.73 -9.89
N TRP A 283 -6.55 30.77 -9.84
CA TRP A 283 -7.34 32.00 -9.86
C TRP A 283 -6.94 33.02 -8.78
N ARG A 284 -6.55 32.54 -7.59
CA ARG A 284 -6.16 33.38 -6.44
C ARG A 284 -4.66 33.64 -6.33
N VAL A 285 -3.84 33.09 -7.23
CA VAL A 285 -2.39 33.30 -7.20
C VAL A 285 -2.04 34.74 -7.56
N LEU A 286 -2.66 35.25 -8.63
CA LEU A 286 -2.41 36.60 -9.15
C LEU A 286 -3.66 37.48 -9.01
N PRO A 287 -3.49 38.80 -8.84
CA PRO A 287 -4.60 39.70 -8.51
C PRO A 287 -5.60 39.97 -9.64
N SER A 288 -5.24 39.66 -10.91
CA SER A 288 -6.13 39.90 -12.04
C SER A 288 -6.48 38.61 -12.80
N PRO A 289 -7.76 38.41 -13.18
CA PRO A 289 -8.21 37.23 -13.91
C PRO A 289 -7.43 36.95 -15.19
N ARG A 290 -7.09 38.01 -15.95
CA ARG A 290 -6.29 37.89 -17.17
C ARG A 290 -4.89 37.31 -16.89
N ARG A 291 -4.25 37.70 -15.79
CA ARG A 291 -2.94 37.17 -15.41
C ARG A 291 -3.04 35.72 -14.92
N ALA A 292 -4.10 35.37 -14.20
CA ALA A 292 -4.36 33.98 -13.80
C ALA A 292 -4.57 33.07 -15.03
N PHE A 293 -5.31 33.54 -16.04
CA PHE A 293 -5.46 32.83 -17.31
C PHE A 293 -4.12 32.63 -18.02
N MET A 294 -3.33 33.69 -18.17
CA MET A 294 -2.00 33.60 -18.78
C MET A 294 -1.07 32.66 -18.01
N LEU A 295 -1.15 32.64 -16.69
CA LEU A 295 -0.37 31.75 -15.84
C LEU A 295 -0.80 30.29 -16.01
N ALA A 296 -2.10 30.01 -16.05
CA ALA A 296 -2.63 28.67 -16.30
C ALA A 296 -2.21 28.14 -17.67
N ALA A 297 -2.38 28.96 -18.72
CA ALA A 297 -1.92 28.63 -20.06
C ALA A 297 -0.39 28.42 -20.10
N GLY A 298 0.37 29.28 -19.41
CA GLY A 298 1.83 29.17 -19.33
C GLY A 298 2.29 27.88 -18.63
N ILE A 299 1.66 27.50 -17.52
CA ILE A 299 1.95 26.22 -16.84
C ILE A 299 1.67 25.05 -17.76
N TRP A 300 0.50 25.01 -18.40
CA TRP A 300 0.13 23.89 -19.26
C TRP A 300 1.05 23.78 -20.47
N LEU A 301 1.36 24.90 -21.13
CA LEU A 301 2.32 24.94 -22.24
C LEU A 301 3.71 24.45 -21.80
N ALA A 302 4.18 24.85 -20.62
CA ALA A 302 5.47 24.41 -20.10
C ALA A 302 5.47 22.91 -19.75
N GLN A 303 4.38 22.37 -19.19
CA GLN A 303 4.24 20.93 -18.95
C GLN A 303 4.28 20.15 -20.26
N LEU A 304 3.54 20.60 -21.28
CA LEU A 304 3.53 20.00 -22.61
C LEU A 304 4.92 20.02 -23.24
N ALA A 305 5.63 21.15 -23.15
CA ALA A 305 6.99 21.27 -23.68
C ALA A 305 7.95 20.30 -23.00
N VAL A 306 7.91 20.19 -21.67
CA VAL A 306 8.78 19.29 -20.91
C VAL A 306 8.50 17.82 -21.23
N VAL A 307 7.23 17.40 -21.21
CA VAL A 307 6.84 16.00 -21.48
C VAL A 307 7.12 15.63 -22.94
N THR A 308 6.94 16.57 -23.88
CA THR A 308 7.26 16.32 -25.28
C THR A 308 8.77 16.20 -25.51
N ALA A 309 9.58 17.01 -24.83
CA ALA A 309 11.03 16.95 -24.93
C ALA A 309 11.62 15.71 -24.23
N VAL A 310 11.03 15.31 -23.09
CA VAL A 310 11.48 14.17 -22.28
C VAL A 310 10.26 13.35 -21.85
N PRO A 311 9.77 12.41 -22.69
CA PRO A 311 8.55 11.63 -22.43
C PRO A 311 8.60 10.75 -21.17
N THR A 312 9.79 10.49 -20.64
CA THR A 312 9.99 9.71 -19.42
C THR A 312 9.72 10.51 -18.14
N ILE A 313 9.65 11.85 -18.21
CA ILE A 313 9.36 12.66 -17.04
C ILE A 313 7.86 12.67 -16.80
N GLN A 314 7.45 12.13 -15.66
CA GLN A 314 6.07 12.12 -15.19
C GLN A 314 5.95 12.79 -13.83
N GLY A 315 4.82 13.45 -13.64
CA GLY A 315 4.36 14.00 -12.38
C GLY A 315 3.63 12.98 -11.53
N ASN A 316 2.86 13.48 -10.56
CA ASN A 316 1.86 12.64 -9.89
C ASN A 316 0.50 13.38 -9.83
N PRO A 317 -0.46 12.97 -10.68
CA PRO A 317 -1.81 13.52 -10.74
C PRO A 317 -2.59 13.42 -9.41
N GLY A 318 -2.25 12.48 -8.53
CA GLY A 318 -2.83 12.36 -7.19
C GLY A 318 -2.66 13.64 -6.36
N TRP A 319 -1.66 14.47 -6.64
CA TRP A 319 -1.47 15.75 -5.98
C TRP A 319 -2.42 16.85 -6.42
N LEU A 320 -3.14 16.69 -7.55
CA LEU A 320 -4.00 17.74 -8.08
C LEU A 320 -5.15 18.06 -7.13
N ILE A 321 -5.68 17.07 -6.40
CA ILE A 321 -6.72 17.30 -5.40
C ILE A 321 -6.20 18.20 -4.27
N PHE A 322 -5.00 17.93 -3.76
CA PHE A 322 -4.35 18.77 -2.75
C PHE A 322 -4.02 20.16 -3.30
N GLY A 323 -3.59 20.26 -4.56
CA GLY A 323 -3.37 21.53 -5.24
C GLY A 323 -4.64 22.39 -5.29
N LEU A 324 -5.79 21.78 -5.53
CA LEU A 324 -7.08 22.46 -5.52
C LEU A 324 -7.47 22.92 -4.11
N LEU A 325 -7.31 22.03 -3.11
CA LEU A 325 -7.57 22.37 -1.69
C LEU A 325 -6.69 23.54 -1.23
N LEU A 326 -5.41 23.54 -1.59
CA LEU A 326 -4.47 24.62 -1.28
C LEU A 326 -4.82 25.94 -1.98
N GLY A 327 -5.13 25.88 -3.28
CA GLY A 327 -5.49 27.07 -4.07
C GLY A 327 -6.84 27.70 -3.69
N ARG A 328 -7.77 26.90 -3.17
CA ARG A 328 -9.17 27.32 -2.95
C ARG A 328 -9.61 27.43 -1.50
N LEU A 329 -9.21 26.50 -0.65
CA LEU A 329 -9.72 26.39 0.71
C LEU A 329 -8.74 26.99 1.73
N THR A 330 -7.51 26.47 1.81
CA THR A 330 -6.54 26.93 2.83
C THR A 330 -5.86 28.24 2.44
N GLY A 331 -5.67 28.46 1.13
CA GLY A 331 -4.93 29.59 0.58
C GLY A 331 -3.41 29.35 0.57
N ILE A 332 -2.75 29.99 -0.40
CA ILE A 332 -1.31 29.81 -0.67
C ILE A 332 -0.44 30.90 -0.04
N TYR A 333 -1.04 31.90 0.61
CA TYR A 333 -0.35 33.00 1.26
C TYR A 333 -0.63 32.96 2.76
N HIS A 334 0.40 33.27 3.55
CA HIS A 334 0.30 33.38 5.00
C HIS A 334 -0.05 34.82 5.41
N PRO A 335 -0.98 35.04 6.35
CA PRO A 335 -1.34 36.35 6.84
C PRO A 335 -0.19 36.99 7.66
N PRO A 336 -0.10 38.33 7.76
CA PRO A 336 0.92 38.96 8.59
C PRO A 336 0.58 38.81 10.08
N ALA A 337 1.60 38.67 10.93
CA ALA A 337 1.48 38.80 12.37
C ALA A 337 1.54 40.28 12.76
N THR A 338 0.99 40.63 13.93
CA THR A 338 1.11 41.98 14.48
C THR A 338 2.53 42.23 14.99
N ASP A 339 3.16 41.22 15.59
CA ASP A 339 4.55 41.22 16.00
C ASP A 339 5.41 40.36 15.06
N GLU A 340 6.20 41.04 14.23
CA GLU A 340 7.06 40.45 13.21
C GLU A 340 8.52 40.26 13.67
N ARG A 341 8.81 40.38 14.98
CA ARG A 341 10.16 40.16 15.53
C ARG A 341 10.72 38.79 15.11
N PRO A 342 12.03 38.71 14.82
CA PRO A 342 12.66 37.47 14.39
C PRO A 342 12.68 36.43 15.53
N LEU A 343 12.72 35.16 15.16
CA LEU A 343 12.84 34.05 16.10
C LEU A 343 14.21 34.03 16.78
N SER A 344 14.27 33.53 18.01
CA SER A 344 15.52 33.21 18.72
C SER A 344 16.35 32.17 17.97
N GLY A 345 17.68 32.17 18.13
CA GLY A 345 18.59 31.23 17.45
C GLY A 345 18.20 29.75 17.59
N GLY A 346 17.80 29.30 18.79
CA GLY A 346 17.36 27.91 18.98
C GLY A 346 16.10 27.53 18.20
N ARG A 347 15.16 28.46 18.03
CA ARG A 347 13.97 28.26 17.18
C ARG A 347 14.33 28.24 15.70
N GLN A 348 15.27 29.09 15.29
CA GLN A 348 15.74 29.06 13.91
C GLN A 348 16.40 27.72 13.57
N ALA A 349 17.23 27.18 14.46
CA ALA A 349 17.82 25.86 14.31
C ALA A 349 16.74 24.76 14.21
N LEU A 350 15.75 24.79 15.10
CA LEU A 350 14.63 23.84 15.08
C LEU A 350 13.81 23.94 13.78
N GLY A 351 13.56 25.16 13.29
CA GLY A 351 12.83 25.37 12.04
C GLY A 351 13.57 24.81 10.83
N TRP A 352 14.88 25.02 10.74
CA TRP A 352 15.69 24.44 9.67
C TRP A 352 15.79 22.91 9.77
N LEU A 353 15.86 22.36 10.99
CA LEU A 353 15.74 20.91 11.19
C LEU A 353 14.42 20.39 10.63
N THR A 354 13.30 21.07 10.87
CA THR A 354 12.01 20.64 10.33
C THR A 354 11.93 20.71 8.81
N VAL A 355 12.65 21.65 8.16
CA VAL A 355 12.78 21.67 6.69
C VAL A 355 13.53 20.43 6.18
N VAL A 356 14.56 19.97 6.91
CA VAL A 356 15.25 18.70 6.60
C VAL A 356 14.32 17.51 6.82
N LEU A 357 13.58 17.48 7.93
CA LEU A 357 12.62 16.41 8.24
C LEU A 357 11.50 16.34 7.19
N PHE A 358 11.04 17.47 6.66
CA PHE A 358 10.13 17.50 5.51
C PHE A 358 10.72 16.74 4.33
N GLY A 359 11.97 17.04 3.93
CA GLY A 359 12.64 16.34 2.83
C GLY A 359 12.80 14.84 3.08
N LEU A 360 12.98 14.42 4.34
CA LEU A 360 13.09 13.01 4.71
C LEU A 360 11.74 12.27 4.72
N CYS A 361 10.64 12.97 5.00
CA CYS A 361 9.29 12.40 5.05
C CYS A 361 8.53 12.53 3.72
N PHE A 362 8.94 13.44 2.85
CA PHE A 362 8.26 13.71 1.58
C PHE A 362 8.54 12.61 0.56
N SER A 363 7.48 12.04 0.00
CA SER A 363 7.55 11.17 -1.19
C SER A 363 6.87 11.90 -2.35
N PRO A 364 7.55 12.10 -3.49
CA PRO A 364 6.94 12.72 -4.66
C PRO A 364 5.76 11.92 -5.21
N SER A 365 5.81 10.59 -5.07
CA SER A 365 4.73 9.71 -5.51
C SER A 365 4.39 8.67 -4.46
N PRO A 366 3.71 9.06 -3.36
CA PRO A 366 3.55 8.23 -2.16
C PRO A 366 2.78 6.93 -2.42
N ILE A 367 1.84 6.98 -3.37
CA ILE A 367 1.09 5.84 -3.88
C ILE A 367 1.37 5.80 -5.38
N ARG A 368 1.75 4.64 -5.90
CA ARG A 368 1.99 4.42 -7.32
C ARG A 368 1.34 3.13 -7.78
N VAL A 369 0.82 3.15 -9.00
CA VAL A 369 0.46 1.95 -9.73
C VAL A 369 1.72 1.48 -10.46
N VAL A 370 2.11 0.24 -10.25
CA VAL A 370 3.28 -0.37 -10.89
C VAL A 370 2.85 -1.62 -11.64
N THR A 371 3.41 -1.77 -12.84
CA THR A 371 3.33 -3.02 -13.58
C THR A 371 4.50 -3.90 -13.15
N PRO A 372 4.25 -5.11 -12.63
CA PRO A 372 5.30 -6.02 -12.23
C PRO A 372 6.26 -6.31 -13.38
N THR A 373 7.56 -6.22 -13.11
CA THR A 373 8.56 -6.74 -14.04
C THR A 373 8.71 -8.24 -13.78
N PRO A 374 8.61 -9.12 -14.79
CA PRO A 374 8.74 -10.55 -14.60
C PRO A 374 10.10 -10.91 -13.97
N GLU A 375 10.11 -11.42 -12.74
CA GLU A 375 11.33 -11.84 -12.03
C GLU A 375 11.86 -13.21 -12.51
N ARG A 376 11.32 -13.76 -13.60
CA ARG A 376 11.59 -15.13 -14.09
C ARG A 376 13.08 -15.43 -14.27
N ASN A 377 13.90 -14.42 -14.57
CA ASN A 377 15.34 -14.53 -14.81
C ASN A 377 16.22 -13.86 -13.74
N ALA A 378 15.65 -13.31 -12.66
CA ALA A 378 16.44 -12.72 -11.59
C ALA A 378 17.20 -13.83 -10.81
N PRO A 379 18.47 -13.62 -10.41
CA PRO A 379 19.16 -14.57 -9.54
C PRO A 379 18.34 -14.75 -8.26
N ARG A 380 18.22 -16.00 -7.77
CA ARG A 380 17.50 -16.29 -6.51
C ARG A 380 18.07 -15.38 -5.42
N PRO A 381 17.26 -14.53 -4.76
CA PRO A 381 17.76 -13.74 -3.65
C PRO A 381 18.31 -14.70 -2.60
N ALA A 382 19.58 -14.50 -2.20
CA ALA A 382 20.28 -15.35 -1.24
C ALA A 382 19.60 -15.42 0.15
N ALA A 383 18.54 -14.63 0.37
CA ALA A 383 17.84 -14.48 1.64
C ALA A 383 16.57 -15.34 1.80
N TYR A 384 16.08 -15.98 0.73
CA TYR A 384 14.82 -16.77 0.77
C TYR A 384 15.04 -18.28 0.72
N VAL A 385 16.15 -18.76 1.28
CA VAL A 385 16.23 -20.14 1.74
C VAL A 385 15.89 -20.15 3.22
N GLN A 386 14.59 -20.03 3.53
CA GLN A 386 14.12 -20.76 4.71
C GLN A 386 14.45 -22.23 4.38
N PRO A 387 15.25 -22.94 5.20
CA PRO A 387 15.14 -24.38 5.18
C PRO A 387 13.65 -24.65 5.36
N MET A 388 13.04 -25.49 4.51
CA MET A 388 11.76 -26.11 4.87
C MET A 388 11.85 -26.38 6.36
N ALA A 389 10.97 -25.78 7.17
CA ALA A 389 10.94 -26.08 8.58
C ALA A 389 10.93 -27.59 8.65
N THR A 390 12.04 -28.20 9.06
CA THR A 390 12.05 -29.62 9.37
C THR A 390 10.92 -29.74 10.37
N PRO A 391 9.83 -30.46 10.05
CA PRO A 391 8.74 -30.60 10.99
C PRO A 391 9.38 -31.06 12.28
N SER A 392 9.09 -30.33 13.36
CA SER A 392 9.53 -30.66 14.71
C SER A 392 9.46 -32.18 14.87
N ALA A 393 10.60 -32.78 15.21
CA ALA A 393 10.84 -34.22 15.18
C ALA A 393 10.02 -35.03 16.21
N ALA A 394 8.80 -34.62 16.54
CA ALA A 394 7.98 -35.21 17.58
C ALA A 394 6.67 -35.85 17.09
N THR A 395 6.23 -35.62 15.86
CA THR A 395 5.04 -36.30 15.30
C THR A 395 5.19 -36.50 13.80
N ALA A 396 5.04 -37.75 13.34
CA ALA A 396 4.96 -38.05 11.92
C ALA A 396 3.82 -37.23 11.29
N PRO A 397 3.99 -36.67 10.08
CA PRO A 397 2.93 -35.94 9.40
C PRO A 397 1.71 -36.83 9.24
N ASP A 398 0.51 -36.29 9.49
CA ASP A 398 -0.74 -36.99 9.20
C ASP A 398 -0.87 -37.18 7.69
N ARG A 399 -0.51 -38.38 7.24
CA ARG A 399 -0.49 -38.71 5.80
C ARG A 399 -1.88 -38.90 5.21
N THR A 400 -2.91 -38.90 6.05
CA THR A 400 -4.31 -38.96 5.62
C THR A 400 -4.91 -37.58 5.40
N ALA A 401 -4.24 -36.51 5.86
CA ALA A 401 -4.68 -35.13 5.65
C ALA A 401 -4.72 -34.77 4.16
N PRO A 402 -5.78 -34.11 3.66
CA PRO A 402 -5.85 -33.63 2.27
C PRO A 402 -4.66 -32.74 1.89
N GLU A 403 -4.18 -31.92 2.83
CA GLU A 403 -3.07 -30.98 2.62
C GLU A 403 -1.76 -31.72 2.37
N TYR A 404 -1.48 -32.79 3.11
CA TYR A 404 -0.27 -33.60 2.93
C TYR A 404 -0.26 -34.32 1.58
N ARG A 405 -1.42 -34.86 1.15
CA ARG A 405 -1.55 -35.53 -0.14
C ARG A 405 -1.34 -34.59 -1.31
N TRP A 406 -1.90 -33.38 -1.21
CA TRP A 406 -1.70 -32.34 -2.22
C TRP A 406 -0.24 -31.89 -2.27
N ASP A 407 0.36 -31.60 -1.13
CA ASP A 407 1.76 -31.20 -1.03
C ASP A 407 2.71 -32.27 -1.60
N LEU A 408 2.49 -33.54 -1.24
CA LEU A 408 3.26 -34.66 -1.76
C LEU A 408 3.07 -34.81 -3.29
N ALA A 409 1.85 -34.67 -3.80
CA ALA A 409 1.58 -34.74 -5.24
C ALA A 409 2.26 -33.59 -6.00
N SER A 410 2.25 -32.37 -5.46
CA SER A 410 2.97 -31.22 -6.02
C SER A 410 4.49 -31.41 -6.00
N GLN A 411 5.05 -31.97 -4.92
CA GLN A 411 6.48 -32.27 -4.82
C GLN A 411 6.92 -33.32 -5.85
N ILE A 412 6.10 -34.35 -6.07
CA ILE A 412 6.31 -35.37 -7.10
C ILE A 412 6.30 -34.71 -8.48
N ALA A 413 5.27 -33.90 -8.80
CA ALA A 413 5.17 -33.19 -10.06
C ALA A 413 6.39 -32.28 -10.33
N ASN A 414 6.87 -31.55 -9.31
CA ASN A 414 8.08 -30.72 -9.42
C ASN A 414 9.31 -31.53 -9.85
N ARG A 415 9.55 -32.67 -9.19
CA ARG A 415 10.71 -33.52 -9.46
C ARG A 415 10.61 -34.20 -10.82
N MET A 416 9.40 -34.57 -11.23
CA MET A 416 9.17 -35.13 -12.56
C MET A 416 9.48 -34.09 -13.65
N LEU A 417 9.07 -32.82 -13.47
CA LEU A 417 9.45 -31.73 -14.37
C LEU A 417 10.97 -31.50 -14.39
N GLU A 418 11.64 -31.52 -13.23
CA GLU A 418 13.11 -31.42 -13.15
C GLU A 418 13.81 -32.58 -13.87
N ALA A 419 13.18 -33.75 -13.94
CA ALA A 419 13.65 -34.91 -14.67
C ALA A 419 13.28 -34.91 -16.17
N GLY A 420 12.60 -33.86 -16.66
CA GLY A 420 12.17 -33.72 -18.06
C GLY A 420 10.94 -34.55 -18.44
N LEU A 421 10.12 -34.94 -17.45
CA LEU A 421 8.90 -35.72 -17.65
C LEU A 421 7.68 -34.82 -17.76
N SER A 422 6.72 -35.24 -18.57
CA SER A 422 5.49 -34.53 -18.92
C SER A 422 4.26 -35.11 -18.21
N HIS A 423 3.11 -34.47 -18.41
CA HIS A 423 1.81 -35.00 -17.98
C HIS A 423 1.48 -36.36 -18.63
N ARG A 424 2.07 -36.70 -19.79
CA ARG A 424 1.90 -38.01 -20.45
C ARG A 424 2.52 -39.12 -19.63
N ASP A 425 3.69 -38.90 -19.06
CA ASP A 425 4.42 -39.88 -18.24
C ASP A 425 3.64 -40.25 -16.97
N VAL A 426 2.93 -39.29 -16.37
CA VAL A 426 2.00 -39.57 -15.24
C VAL A 426 0.73 -40.28 -15.70
N SER A 427 0.28 -40.01 -16.92
CA SER A 427 -0.87 -40.70 -17.48
C SER A 427 -0.56 -42.17 -17.80
N GLU A 428 0.69 -42.48 -18.15
CA GLU A 428 1.21 -43.83 -18.42
C GLU A 428 1.59 -44.61 -17.14
N ALA A 429 1.85 -43.91 -16.03
CA ALA A 429 2.06 -44.54 -14.72
C ALA A 429 0.78 -45.25 -14.25
N THR A 430 0.82 -46.58 -14.14
CA THR A 430 -0.35 -47.40 -13.74
C THR A 430 -0.25 -47.89 -12.30
N THR A 431 0.94 -47.80 -11.70
CA THR A 431 1.21 -48.27 -10.35
C THR A 431 1.88 -47.20 -9.47
N PRO A 432 1.74 -47.30 -8.13
CA PRO A 432 2.50 -46.48 -7.18
C PRO A 432 4.00 -46.45 -7.45
N ASP A 433 4.58 -47.60 -7.84
CA ASP A 433 6.02 -47.70 -8.08
C ASP A 433 6.47 -46.93 -9.32
N ASP A 434 5.62 -46.77 -10.32
CA ASP A 434 5.91 -45.95 -11.51
C ASP A 434 6.11 -44.49 -11.08
N VAL A 435 5.14 -43.92 -10.36
CA VAL A 435 5.20 -42.52 -9.87
C VAL A 435 6.36 -42.31 -8.89
N ILE A 436 6.61 -43.27 -8.00
CA ILE A 436 7.75 -43.22 -7.06
C ILE A 436 9.08 -43.26 -7.81
N GLY A 437 9.18 -44.11 -8.83
CA GLY A 437 10.36 -44.27 -9.68
C GLY A 437 10.71 -42.98 -10.42
N HIS A 438 9.71 -42.22 -10.83
CA HIS A 438 9.89 -40.93 -11.49
C HIS A 438 10.26 -39.77 -10.54
N ALA A 439 10.00 -39.86 -9.24
CA ALA A 439 10.11 -38.72 -8.31
C ALA A 439 11.10 -38.87 -7.13
N THR A 440 11.87 -39.96 -7.03
CA THR A 440 12.89 -40.21 -5.98
C THR A 440 12.43 -39.81 -4.55
N LEU A 441 11.34 -40.39 -4.08
CA LEU A 441 10.71 -40.00 -2.81
C LEU A 441 11.50 -40.45 -1.57
N PRO A 442 11.42 -39.70 -0.44
CA PRO A 442 11.86 -40.19 0.87
C PRO A 442 11.17 -41.51 1.21
N LYS A 443 11.87 -42.41 1.93
CA LYS A 443 11.37 -43.77 2.24
C LYS A 443 9.96 -43.80 2.84
N ALA A 444 9.63 -42.82 3.68
CA ALA A 444 8.35 -42.75 4.37
C ALA A 444 7.19 -42.34 3.44
N ASP A 445 7.46 -41.46 2.48
CA ASP A 445 6.45 -40.98 1.52
C ASP A 445 6.25 -42.01 0.40
N ALA A 446 7.34 -42.67 -0.03
CA ALA A 446 7.26 -43.82 -0.93
C ALA A 446 6.43 -44.98 -0.34
N ALA A 447 6.59 -45.26 0.95
CA ALA A 447 5.79 -46.27 1.65
C ALA A 447 4.30 -45.88 1.71
N TYR A 448 4.00 -44.59 1.86
CA TYR A 448 2.63 -44.08 1.83
C TYR A 448 1.99 -44.23 0.44
N VAL A 449 2.68 -43.79 -0.62
CA VAL A 449 2.16 -43.91 -2.00
C VAL A 449 1.92 -45.38 -2.38
N ARG A 450 2.80 -46.30 -1.94
CA ARG A 450 2.61 -47.76 -2.09
C ARG A 450 1.42 -48.33 -1.31
N SER A 451 1.01 -47.67 -0.23
CA SER A 451 -0.12 -48.12 0.60
C SER A 451 -1.48 -47.79 0.00
N LEU A 452 -1.52 -46.98 -1.06
CA LEU A 452 -2.77 -46.61 -1.73
C LEU A 452 -3.33 -47.76 -2.57
N THR A 453 -4.64 -47.97 -2.48
CA THR A 453 -5.39 -48.97 -3.24
C THR A 453 -5.46 -48.59 -4.72
N VAL A 454 -5.03 -49.47 -5.62
CA VAL A 454 -5.14 -49.25 -7.07
C VAL A 454 -6.52 -49.75 -7.55
N LEU A 455 -7.30 -48.86 -8.15
CA LEU A 455 -8.59 -49.18 -8.77
C LEU A 455 -8.45 -49.33 -10.30
N PRO A 456 -9.43 -49.93 -10.99
CA PRO A 456 -9.49 -49.87 -12.46
C PRO A 456 -9.66 -48.42 -12.96
N ASP A 457 -8.99 -48.05 -14.06
CA ASP A 457 -8.93 -46.66 -14.57
C ASP A 457 -10.30 -46.02 -14.86
N GLY A 458 -11.29 -46.82 -15.26
CA GLY A 458 -12.66 -46.34 -15.51
C GLY A 458 -13.34 -45.79 -14.25
N GLU A 459 -13.14 -46.43 -13.11
CA GLU A 459 -13.73 -46.04 -11.82
C GLU A 459 -13.04 -44.80 -11.24
N ALA A 460 -11.74 -44.66 -11.49
CA ALA A 460 -10.95 -43.54 -11.01
C ALA A 460 -11.34 -42.18 -11.62
N ARG A 461 -11.61 -42.15 -12.92
CA ARG A 461 -12.04 -40.93 -13.61
C ARG A 461 -13.43 -40.51 -13.15
N GLU A 462 -14.31 -41.48 -12.89
CA GLU A 462 -15.65 -41.24 -12.37
C GLU A 462 -15.61 -40.73 -10.91
N LEU A 463 -14.78 -41.34 -10.05
CA LEU A 463 -14.50 -40.90 -8.68
C LEU A 463 -13.99 -39.44 -8.66
N PHE A 464 -13.01 -39.12 -9.50
CA PHE A 464 -12.46 -37.77 -9.57
C PHE A 464 -13.46 -36.74 -10.09
N VAL A 465 -14.20 -37.04 -11.17
CA VAL A 465 -15.24 -36.14 -11.71
C VAL A 465 -16.37 -35.92 -10.70
N ARG A 466 -16.76 -36.96 -9.95
CA ARG A 466 -17.74 -36.88 -8.86
C ARG A 466 -17.25 -35.97 -7.73
N HIS A 467 -15.96 -36.05 -7.39
CA HIS A 467 -15.34 -35.20 -6.36
C HIS A 467 -15.14 -33.75 -6.83
N ALA A 468 -14.75 -33.53 -8.09
CA ALA A 468 -14.57 -32.19 -8.65
C ALA A 468 -15.91 -31.45 -8.86
N ARG A 469 -17.02 -32.17 -9.06
CA ARG A 469 -18.36 -31.59 -9.28
C ARG A 469 -19.22 -31.48 -8.03
N SER A 470 -18.95 -32.24 -6.97
CA SER A 470 -19.70 -32.17 -5.73
C SER A 470 -18.96 -31.31 -4.70
N LYS A 471 -19.70 -30.47 -3.96
CA LYS A 471 -19.20 -29.94 -2.69
C LYS A 471 -18.91 -31.14 -1.81
N THR A 472 -17.62 -31.45 -1.61
CA THR A 472 -17.04 -32.39 -0.65
C THR A 472 -18.08 -33.12 0.22
N ASN A 473 -18.40 -34.37 -0.12
CA ASN A 473 -19.09 -35.26 0.82
C ASN A 473 -18.02 -35.85 1.76
N PRO A 474 -18.02 -35.54 3.07
CA PRO A 474 -17.03 -36.07 4.02
C PRO A 474 -17.07 -37.60 4.18
N ASP A 475 -18.14 -38.26 3.72
CA ASP A 475 -18.41 -39.68 3.92
C ASP A 475 -18.05 -40.58 2.72
N ASP A 476 -17.28 -40.10 1.73
CA ASP A 476 -16.79 -40.96 0.62
C ASP A 476 -15.56 -41.78 1.07
N PRO A 477 -15.68 -43.09 1.34
CA PRO A 477 -14.60 -43.89 1.93
C PRO A 477 -13.45 -44.16 0.96
N ASP A 478 -13.71 -44.03 -0.34
CA ASP A 478 -12.83 -44.51 -1.42
C ASP A 478 -12.05 -43.37 -2.11
N CYS A 479 -12.39 -42.10 -1.85
CA CYS A 479 -11.67 -40.95 -2.46
C CYS A 479 -10.20 -40.88 -2.07
N CYS A 480 -9.91 -41.34 -0.87
CA CYS A 480 -8.80 -40.78 -0.09
C CYS A 480 -7.72 -41.81 0.24
N THR A 481 -7.93 -43.04 -0.19
CA THR A 481 -7.04 -44.19 -0.05
C THR A 481 -6.63 -44.77 -1.40
N THR A 482 -7.01 -44.14 -2.51
CA THR A 482 -6.80 -44.71 -3.86
C THR A 482 -5.65 -44.06 -4.61
N PHE A 483 -4.84 -44.89 -5.26
CA PHE A 483 -3.69 -44.45 -6.04
C PHE A 483 -4.12 -43.59 -7.23
N ASN A 484 -5.22 -43.92 -7.89
CA ASN A 484 -5.63 -43.19 -9.09
C ASN A 484 -6.11 -41.77 -8.80
N PHE A 485 -6.69 -41.52 -7.62
CA PHE A 485 -6.99 -40.16 -7.17
C PHE A 485 -5.69 -39.37 -6.96
N PHE A 486 -4.74 -39.96 -6.22
CA PHE A 486 -3.43 -39.35 -5.99
C PHE A 486 -2.67 -39.09 -7.30
N ARG A 487 -2.69 -40.03 -8.25
CA ARG A 487 -2.13 -39.89 -9.60
C ARG A 487 -2.75 -38.73 -10.36
N GLN A 488 -4.06 -38.53 -10.26
CA GLN A 488 -4.73 -37.39 -10.88
C GLN A 488 -4.33 -36.06 -10.22
N LEU A 489 -4.05 -36.03 -8.92
CA LEU A 489 -3.48 -34.84 -8.28
C LEU A 489 -2.11 -34.48 -8.86
N VAL A 490 -1.24 -35.47 -9.07
CA VAL A 490 0.06 -35.27 -9.72
C VAL A 490 -0.13 -34.79 -11.16
N TRP A 491 -1.03 -35.42 -11.91
CA TRP A 491 -1.35 -35.05 -13.30
C TRP A 491 -1.85 -33.60 -13.41
N ILE A 492 -2.76 -33.18 -12.52
CA ILE A 492 -3.25 -31.80 -12.47
C ILE A 492 -2.12 -30.83 -12.16
N ASN A 493 -1.23 -31.16 -11.22
CA ASN A 493 -0.09 -30.30 -10.90
C ASN A 493 0.91 -30.17 -12.05
N LEU A 494 0.99 -31.17 -12.95
CA LEU A 494 1.74 -31.07 -14.20
C LEU A 494 1.00 -30.27 -15.26
N TYR A 495 -0.32 -30.44 -15.38
CA TYR A 495 -1.14 -29.78 -16.40
C TYR A 495 -1.45 -28.30 -16.10
N SER A 496 -1.61 -27.94 -14.82
CA SER A 496 -1.88 -26.57 -14.38
C SER A 496 -0.67 -25.64 -14.49
N ARG A 497 0.46 -26.17 -15.00
CA ARG A 497 1.68 -25.43 -15.26
C ARG A 497 1.86 -25.34 -16.77
N PRO A 498 1.74 -24.13 -17.36
CA PRO A 498 1.73 -23.96 -18.79
C PRO A 498 3.17 -24.05 -19.30
N ASP A 499 3.62 -25.25 -19.60
CA ASP A 499 4.76 -25.51 -20.47
C ASP A 499 4.38 -26.71 -21.37
N GLU A 500 3.48 -26.47 -22.35
CA GLU A 500 3.36 -27.17 -23.66
C GLU A 500 2.03 -26.76 -24.36
N GLU A 501 1.96 -25.52 -24.84
CA GLU A 501 1.13 -25.20 -26.03
C GLU A 501 2.07 -25.09 -27.23
N ASP A 502 2.50 -26.24 -27.75
CA ASP A 502 2.83 -26.36 -29.16
C ASP A 502 1.80 -27.32 -29.79
N GLY A 503 0.75 -26.70 -30.33
CA GLY A 503 -0.12 -27.30 -31.33
C GLY A 503 -1.39 -27.99 -30.82
N LEU A 504 -2.51 -27.27 -30.85
CA LEU A 504 -3.75 -27.70 -31.52
C LEU A 504 -4.56 -26.44 -31.93
N PRO A 505 -5.23 -26.44 -33.10
CA PRO A 505 -5.68 -25.22 -33.77
C PRO A 505 -7.08 -24.73 -33.33
N ALA A 506 -7.19 -23.40 -33.28
CA ALA A 506 -8.36 -22.49 -33.28
C ALA A 506 -9.56 -22.81 -32.38
#